data_AF-A0A4V1UWD0-F1
#
_entry.id   AF-A0A4V1UWD0-F1
#
_cell.length_a   1.000
_cell.length_b   1.000
_cell.length_c   1.000
_cell.angle_alpha   90.00
_cell.angle_beta   90.00
_cell.angle_gamma   90.00
#
_symmetry.space_group_name_H-M   'P 1'
#
loop_
_entity.id
_entity.type
_entity.pdbx_description
1 polymer ?
#
loop_
_entity_poly.entity_id
_entity_poly.type
_entity_poly.pdbx_seq_one_letter_code
_entity_poly.pdbx_strand_id
1 'polypeptide(L)'
;MEKAYSTGADENQRPWAVTIRFGGETEGRELNRDFRHKDYATNVLSFVAEEDMPESDEWYVGDIFVCTPVLVREAGEQHKPLAHHLQHLVVHGLLHLVGYDHELGEKEAEAMENLEREILADMGLPDPYADNEEDPR
;
A
#
# COMPACT_ATOMS: atom_id res chain seq x y z
N MET A 1 9.11 19.88 1.68
CA MET A 1 10.21 19.26 0.91
C MET A 1 9.54 18.56 -0.25
N GLU A 2 9.53 19.17 -1.43
CA GLU A 2 9.05 18.53 -2.67
C GLU A 2 10.02 17.42 -3.06
N LYS A 3 9.59 16.15 -3.01
CA LYS A 3 10.27 15.10 -3.76
C LYS A 3 9.70 15.15 -5.17
N ALA A 4 10.41 15.81 -6.08
CA ALA A 4 10.10 15.83 -7.49
C ALA A 4 10.33 14.43 -8.08
N TYR A 5 9.26 13.76 -8.50
CA TYR A 5 9.35 12.59 -9.37
C TYR A 5 9.67 13.11 -10.79
N SER A 6 10.95 13.05 -11.16
CA SER A 6 11.42 13.44 -12.49
C SER A 6 10.95 12.44 -13.54
N THR A 7 10.18 12.89 -14.52
CA THR A 7 9.69 12.11 -15.68
C THR A 7 10.62 12.18 -16.90
N GLY A 8 11.90 12.50 -16.72
CA GLY A 8 12.85 12.65 -17.84
C GLY A 8 13.63 11.37 -18.09
N ALA A 9 13.48 10.75 -19.27
CA ALA A 9 14.34 9.67 -19.73
C ALA A 9 15.82 10.11 -19.72
N ASP A 10 16.60 9.54 -18.80
CA ASP A 10 18.04 9.74 -18.65
C ASP A 10 18.70 8.36 -18.62
N GLU A 11 19.86 8.22 -19.24
CA GLU A 11 20.59 6.95 -19.46
C GLU A 11 21.14 6.32 -18.15
N ASN A 12 20.60 6.73 -17.01
CA ASN A 12 20.96 6.34 -15.66
C ASN A 12 19.73 6.05 -14.75
N GLN A 13 18.54 5.87 -15.32
CA GLN A 13 17.34 5.51 -14.55
C GLN A 13 17.18 3.99 -14.48
N ARG A 14 17.66 3.42 -13.37
CA ARG A 14 17.29 2.06 -12.98
C ARG A 14 15.76 1.97 -12.88
N PRO A 15 15.11 0.97 -13.50
CA PRO A 15 13.68 0.76 -13.32
C PRO A 15 13.38 0.51 -11.83
N TRP A 16 12.23 0.99 -11.38
CA TRP A 16 11.76 0.73 -10.02
C TRP A 16 11.18 -0.68 -9.95
N ALA A 17 11.47 -1.39 -8.86
CA ALA A 17 11.02 -2.76 -8.64
C ALA A 17 10.33 -2.91 -7.29
N VAL A 18 9.22 -3.64 -7.27
CA VAL A 18 8.42 -3.96 -6.09
C VAL A 18 7.97 -5.42 -6.18
N THR A 19 7.99 -6.12 -5.06
CA THR A 19 7.40 -7.47 -4.97
C THR A 19 6.00 -7.38 -4.39
N ILE A 20 5.02 -7.99 -5.05
CA ILE A 20 3.67 -8.20 -4.48
C ILE A 20 3.48 -9.69 -4.24
N ARG A 21 3.30 -10.06 -2.98
CA ARG A 21 3.11 -11.44 -2.53
C ARG A 21 1.70 -11.66 -2.03
N PHE A 22 1.02 -12.66 -2.59
CA PHE A 22 -0.28 -13.12 -2.10
C PHE A 22 -0.09 -14.31 -1.17
N GLY A 23 -0.65 -14.23 0.04
CA GLY A 23 -0.55 -15.28 1.05
C GLY A 23 -1.84 -15.52 1.84
N GLY A 24 -1.75 -16.46 2.78
CA GLY A 24 -2.87 -16.89 3.64
C GLY A 24 -2.83 -16.24 5.05
N GLU A 25 -3.85 -16.55 5.87
CA GLU A 25 -3.99 -15.95 7.22
C GLU A 25 -2.90 -16.39 8.19
N THR A 26 -2.39 -17.61 8.09
CA THR A 26 -1.29 -18.09 8.96
C THR A 26 -0.04 -17.23 8.78
N GLU A 27 0.42 -17.10 7.53
CA GLU A 27 1.58 -16.27 7.17
C GLU A 27 1.31 -14.79 7.48
N GLY A 28 0.12 -14.28 7.15
CA GLY A 28 -0.26 -12.90 7.44
C GLY A 28 -0.26 -12.57 8.93
N ARG A 29 -0.73 -13.49 9.79
CA ARG A 29 -0.69 -13.33 11.24
C ARG A 29 0.73 -13.37 11.79
N GLU A 30 1.56 -14.29 11.29
CA GLU A 30 2.97 -14.38 11.68
C GLU A 30 3.72 -13.09 11.34
N LEU A 31 3.57 -12.60 10.11
CA LEU A 31 4.19 -11.34 9.67
C LEU A 31 3.68 -10.14 10.48
N ASN A 32 2.37 -10.01 10.70
CA ASN A 32 1.81 -8.88 11.46
C ASN A 32 2.27 -8.91 12.94
N ARG A 33 2.40 -10.11 13.53
CA ARG A 33 2.94 -10.27 14.88
C ARG A 33 4.42 -9.90 14.95
N ASP A 34 5.22 -10.39 14.01
CA ASP A 34 6.68 -10.26 14.08
C ASP A 34 7.16 -8.85 13.73
N PHE A 35 6.47 -8.16 12.81
CA PHE A 35 6.87 -6.83 12.32
C PHE A 35 6.04 -5.67 12.86
N ARG A 36 4.77 -5.90 13.24
CA ARG A 36 3.87 -4.86 13.78
C ARG A 36 3.39 -5.13 15.20
N HIS A 37 3.80 -6.26 15.81
CA HIS A 37 3.40 -6.68 17.16
C HIS A 37 1.87 -6.82 17.34
N LYS A 38 1.16 -7.15 16.24
CA LYS A 38 -0.29 -7.35 16.20
C LYS A 38 -0.63 -8.81 15.91
N ASP A 39 -1.25 -9.50 16.87
CA ASP A 39 -1.52 -10.95 16.78
C ASP A 39 -2.82 -11.31 16.03
N TYR A 40 -2.96 -10.80 14.81
CA TYR A 40 -4.06 -11.14 13.89
C TYR A 40 -3.61 -11.00 12.43
N ALA A 41 -4.27 -11.68 11.50
CA ALA A 41 -4.01 -11.51 10.07
C ALA A 41 -4.64 -10.20 9.57
N THR A 42 -3.82 -9.30 9.03
CA THR A 42 -4.29 -8.06 8.38
C THR A 42 -4.44 -8.25 6.86
N ASN A 43 -5.10 -7.31 6.19
CA ASN A 43 -5.34 -7.36 4.75
C ASN A 43 -4.06 -7.11 3.92
N VAL A 44 -3.25 -6.12 4.30
CA VAL A 44 -2.01 -5.73 3.64
C VAL A 44 -0.91 -5.39 4.64
N LEU A 45 0.33 -5.69 4.28
CA LEU A 45 1.55 -5.24 4.97
C LEU A 45 2.55 -4.73 3.92
N SER A 46 3.22 -3.62 4.22
CA SER A 46 4.30 -3.07 3.38
C SER A 46 5.63 -3.16 4.12
N PHE A 47 6.66 -3.63 3.42
CA PHE A 47 8.03 -3.78 3.93
C PHE A 47 8.97 -2.97 3.04
N VAL A 48 9.43 -1.83 3.54
CA VAL A 48 10.36 -0.95 2.82
C VAL A 48 11.71 -1.64 2.66
N ALA A 49 12.30 -1.58 1.47
CA ALA A 49 13.64 -2.10 1.24
C ALA A 49 14.70 -1.35 2.08
N GLU A 50 15.72 -2.07 2.55
CA GLU A 50 16.83 -1.47 3.28
C GLU A 50 17.73 -0.66 2.34
N GLU A 51 18.29 0.45 2.84
CA GLU A 51 19.16 1.34 2.06
C GLU A 51 20.50 0.69 1.66
N ASP A 52 20.96 -0.32 2.42
CA ASP A 52 22.25 -0.99 2.24
C ASP A 52 22.20 -2.23 1.31
N MET A 53 21.16 -2.35 0.48
CA MET A 53 21.04 -3.44 -0.50
C MET A 53 22.17 -3.39 -1.54
N PRO A 54 22.70 -4.55 -1.97
CA PRO A 54 23.72 -4.60 -3.02
C PRO A 54 23.21 -3.95 -4.30
N GLU A 55 24.12 -3.30 -5.04
CA GLU A 55 23.75 -2.68 -6.31
C GLU A 55 23.10 -3.70 -7.25
N SER A 56 21.89 -3.36 -7.72
CA SER A 56 21.09 -4.13 -8.67
C SER A 56 20.80 -3.26 -9.89
N ASP A 57 20.52 -3.85 -11.05
CA ASP A 57 20.06 -3.08 -12.21
C ASP A 57 18.71 -2.37 -11.98
N GLU A 58 18.01 -2.69 -10.89
CA GLU A 58 16.71 -2.12 -10.50
C GLU A 58 16.80 -1.36 -9.16
N TRP A 59 15.98 -0.32 -9.01
CA TRP A 59 15.74 0.34 -7.73
C TRP A 59 14.63 -0.38 -6.98
N TYR A 60 15.01 -1.31 -6.10
CA TYR A 60 14.05 -2.09 -5.31
C TYR A 60 13.45 -1.26 -4.17
N VAL A 61 12.13 -1.03 -4.19
CA VAL A 61 11.45 -0.25 -3.15
C VAL A 61 10.92 -1.09 -1.99
N GLY A 62 10.75 -2.40 -2.17
CA GLY A 62 10.32 -3.32 -1.11
C GLY A 62 9.21 -4.28 -1.51
N ASP A 63 8.50 -4.77 -0.48
CA ASP A 63 7.50 -5.82 -0.59
C ASP A 63 6.12 -5.34 -0.13
N ILE A 64 5.08 -5.80 -0.82
CA ILE A 64 3.70 -5.72 -0.39
C ILE A 64 3.19 -7.15 -0.20
N PHE A 65 2.80 -7.50 1.02
CA PHE A 65 2.12 -8.75 1.32
C PHE A 65 0.60 -8.51 1.38
N VAL A 66 -0.16 -9.29 0.62
CA VAL A 66 -1.63 -9.24 0.60
C VAL A 66 -2.18 -10.57 1.13
N CYS A 67 -2.92 -10.50 2.24
CA CYS A 67 -3.62 -11.67 2.79
C CYS A 67 -4.92 -11.90 2.02
N THR A 68 -4.91 -12.86 1.10
CA THR A 68 -6.03 -13.09 0.17
C THR A 68 -7.35 -13.42 0.88
N PRO A 69 -7.38 -14.28 1.93
CA PRO A 69 -8.64 -14.55 2.64
C PRO A 69 -9.24 -13.33 3.34
N VAL A 70 -8.39 -12.47 3.93
CA VAL A 70 -8.83 -11.24 4.60
C VAL A 70 -9.36 -10.23 3.58
N LEU A 71 -8.61 -10.01 2.48
CA LEU A 71 -9.04 -9.17 1.36
C LEU A 71 -10.42 -9.59 0.82
N VAL A 72 -10.63 -10.88 0.57
CA VAL A 72 -11.92 -11.40 0.05
C VAL A 72 -13.06 -11.20 1.03
N ARG A 73 -12.80 -11.42 2.33
CA ARG A 73 -13.78 -11.20 3.39
C ARG A 73 -14.20 -9.73 3.46
N GLU A 74 -13.22 -8.81 3.55
CA GLU A 74 -13.48 -7.37 3.62
C GLU A 74 -14.21 -6.84 2.38
N ALA A 75 -13.83 -7.30 1.18
CA ALA A 75 -14.52 -6.92 -0.05
C ALA A 75 -16.01 -7.29 0.00
N GLY A 76 -16.34 -8.47 0.55
CA GLY A 76 -17.71 -8.90 0.77
C GLY A 76 -18.45 -8.06 1.82
N GLU A 77 -17.81 -7.80 2.96
CA GLU A 77 -18.39 -7.01 4.07
C GLU A 77 -18.65 -5.55 3.67
N GLN A 78 -17.74 -4.96 2.89
CA GLN A 78 -17.83 -3.58 2.41
C GLN A 78 -18.61 -3.46 1.08
N HIS A 79 -19.12 -4.56 0.54
CA HIS A 79 -19.82 -4.59 -0.76
C HIS A 79 -18.99 -3.99 -1.91
N LYS A 80 -17.66 -4.10 -1.84
CA LYS A 80 -16.73 -3.60 -2.85
C LYS A 80 -16.39 -4.70 -3.85
N PRO A 81 -16.25 -4.41 -5.15
CA PRO A 81 -15.65 -5.35 -6.08
C PRO A 81 -14.25 -5.74 -5.59
N LEU A 82 -13.96 -7.05 -5.54
CA LEU A 82 -12.66 -7.57 -5.08
C LEU A 82 -11.48 -6.90 -5.78
N ALA A 83 -11.60 -6.66 -7.09
CA ALA A 83 -10.57 -5.99 -7.87
C ALA A 83 -10.32 -4.56 -7.39
N HIS A 84 -11.37 -3.79 -7.07
CA HIS A 84 -11.23 -2.42 -6.59
C HIS A 84 -10.57 -2.38 -5.21
N HIS A 85 -10.96 -3.30 -4.31
CA HIS A 85 -10.35 -3.40 -2.99
C HIS A 85 -8.87 -3.78 -3.09
N LEU A 86 -8.52 -4.72 -3.97
CA LEU A 86 -7.12 -5.06 -4.23
C LEU A 86 -6.33 -3.87 -4.81
N GLN A 87 -6.89 -3.14 -5.78
CA GLN A 87 -6.24 -1.97 -6.38
C GLN A 87 -5.98 -0.89 -5.34
N HIS A 88 -6.96 -0.63 -4.45
CA HIS A 88 -6.80 0.26 -3.31
C HIS A 88 -5.65 -0.20 -2.41
N LEU A 89 -5.63 -1.46 -1.95
CA LEU A 89 -4.56 -1.96 -1.08
C LEU A 89 -3.17 -1.93 -1.73
N VAL A 90 -3.07 -2.12 -3.04
CA VAL A 90 -1.79 -2.00 -3.77
C VAL A 90 -1.32 -0.55 -3.82
N VAL A 91 -2.20 0.40 -4.13
CA VAL A 91 -1.87 1.84 -4.11
C VAL A 91 -1.44 2.27 -2.71
N HIS A 92 -2.23 1.91 -1.70
CA HIS A 92 -1.92 2.15 -0.29
C HIS A 92 -0.55 1.56 0.09
N GLY A 93 -0.30 0.31 -0.29
CA GLY A 93 0.96 -0.37 -0.03
C GLY A 93 2.15 0.33 -0.67
N LEU A 94 2.03 0.76 -1.93
CA LEU A 94 3.05 1.51 -2.66
C LEU A 94 3.36 2.86 -2.03
N LEU A 95 2.33 3.58 -1.57
CA LEU A 95 2.51 4.87 -0.88
C LEU A 95 3.34 4.71 0.40
N HIS A 96 3.10 3.64 1.16
CA HIS A 96 3.97 3.28 2.29
C HIS A 96 5.41 3.00 1.86
N LEU A 97 5.63 2.26 0.77
CA LEU A 97 6.98 1.96 0.28
C LEU A 97 7.76 3.21 -0.13
N VAL A 98 7.08 4.27 -0.60
CA VAL A 98 7.73 5.54 -0.98
C VAL A 98 7.77 6.60 0.14
N GLY A 99 7.31 6.24 1.34
CA GLY A 99 7.50 7.02 2.57
C GLY A 99 6.30 7.85 3.04
N TYR A 100 5.09 7.60 2.52
CA TYR A 100 3.87 8.11 3.14
C TYR A 100 3.47 7.22 4.32
N ASP A 101 2.97 7.83 5.40
CA ASP A 101 2.56 7.08 6.59
C ASP A 101 1.39 7.76 7.29
N HIS A 102 0.22 7.13 7.22
CA HIS A 102 -1.00 7.61 7.85
C HIS A 102 -1.05 7.35 9.37
N GLU A 103 -0.09 6.60 9.95
CA GLU A 103 -0.04 6.33 11.39
C GLU A 103 0.66 7.46 12.17
N LEU A 104 1.29 8.44 11.48
CA LEU A 104 2.04 9.53 12.11
C LEU A 104 1.18 10.69 12.65
N GLY A 105 -0.04 10.85 12.15
CA GLY A 105 -0.93 11.95 12.54
C GLY A 105 -2.06 12.21 11.53
N GLU A 106 -3.03 13.03 11.93
CA GLU A 106 -4.20 13.36 11.10
C GLU A 106 -3.81 14.04 9.78
N LYS A 107 -2.79 14.90 9.79
CA LYS A 107 -2.35 15.62 8.59
C LYS A 107 -1.68 14.69 7.58
N GLU A 108 -0.84 13.79 8.07
CA GLU A 108 -0.13 12.80 7.28
C GLU A 108 -1.13 11.78 6.71
N ALA A 109 -2.12 11.37 7.52
CA ALA A 109 -3.24 10.55 7.06
C ALA A 109 -4.03 11.26 5.95
N GLU A 110 -4.48 12.50 6.17
CA GLU A 110 -5.23 13.25 5.16
C GLU A 110 -4.44 13.43 3.85
N ALA A 111 -3.14 13.74 3.95
CA ALA A 111 -2.27 13.85 2.78
C ALA A 111 -2.16 12.54 1.99
N MET A 112 -1.99 11.41 2.70
CA MET A 112 -1.91 10.09 2.08
C MET A 112 -3.25 9.68 1.47
N GLU A 113 -4.36 9.81 2.21
CA GLU A 113 -5.70 9.48 1.72
C GLU A 113 -6.07 10.30 0.47
N ASN A 114 -5.72 11.59 0.43
CA ASN A 114 -5.97 12.43 -0.74
C ASN A 114 -5.19 11.96 -1.97
N LEU A 115 -3.94 11.52 -1.78
CA LEU A 115 -3.14 10.97 -2.87
C LEU A 115 -3.67 9.61 -3.33
N GLU A 116 -4.18 8.77 -2.41
CA GLU A 116 -4.89 7.53 -2.77
C GLU A 116 -6.11 7.83 -3.64
N ARG A 117 -6.93 8.82 -3.27
CA ARG A 117 -8.10 9.25 -4.05
C ARG A 117 -7.71 9.71 -5.45
N GLU A 118 -6.67 10.52 -5.57
CA GLU A 118 -6.18 11.02 -6.86
C GLU A 118 -5.73 9.88 -7.78
N ILE A 119 -4.87 8.98 -7.27
CA ILE A 119 -4.35 7.84 -8.04
C ILE A 119 -5.48 6.90 -8.47
N LEU A 120 -6.41 6.58 -7.55
CA LEU A 120 -7.51 5.69 -7.86
C LEU A 120 -8.49 6.32 -8.87
N ALA A 121 -8.76 7.62 -8.77
CA ALA A 121 -9.58 8.34 -9.74
C ALA A 121 -8.94 8.31 -11.14
N ASP A 122 -7.61 8.50 -11.25
CA ASP A 122 -6.86 8.38 -12.50
C ASP A 122 -6.93 6.96 -13.10
N MET A 123 -7.05 5.94 -12.25
CA MET A 123 -7.29 4.54 -12.66
C MET A 123 -8.75 4.26 -13.02
N GLY A 124 -9.66 5.23 -12.88
CA GLY A 124 -11.09 5.08 -13.12
C GLY A 124 -11.85 4.36 -12.00
N LEU A 125 -11.31 4.37 -10.78
CA LEU A 125 -11.86 3.71 -9.60
C LEU A 125 -12.60 4.71 -8.70
N PRO A 126 -13.61 4.25 -7.93
CA PRO A 126 -14.30 5.10 -6.97
C PRO A 126 -13.40 5.46 -5.78
N ASP A 127 -13.77 6.52 -5.05
CA ASP A 127 -13.13 6.88 -3.78
C ASP A 127 -13.30 5.73 -2.76
N PRO A 128 -12.21 5.15 -2.24
CA PRO A 128 -12.28 4.02 -1.31
C PRO A 128 -12.83 4.40 0.08
N TYR A 129 -12.94 5.69 0.39
CA TYR A 129 -13.38 6.25 1.65
C TYR A 129 -14.81 6.82 1.62
N ALA A 130 -15.49 6.81 0.47
CA ALA A 130 -16.81 7.43 0.31
C ALA A 130 -17.87 6.89 1.30
N ASP A 131 -17.77 5.61 1.68
CA ASP A 131 -18.71 4.99 2.62
C ASP A 131 -18.37 5.27 4.11
N ASN A 132 -17.18 5.83 4.40
CA ASN A 132 -16.75 6.17 5.76
C ASN A 132 -17.20 7.57 6.21
N GLU A 133 -17.82 8.38 5.35
CA GLU A 133 -18.29 9.73 5.69
C GLU A 133 -19.45 9.74 6.72
N GLU A 134 -20.08 8.60 7.01
CA GLU A 134 -21.11 8.47 8.06
C GLU A 134 -20.54 8.20 9.47
N ASP A 135 -19.22 8.08 9.66
CA ASP A 135 -18.59 7.91 10.98
C ASP A 135 -17.83 9.18 11.40
N PRO A 136 -18.45 10.07 12.21
CA PRO A 136 -17.75 11.22 12.75
C PRO A 136 -16.77 10.73 13.83
N ARG A 137 -15.50 10.61 13.44
CA ARG A 137 -14.37 10.52 14.38
C ARG A 137 -14.42 11.63 15.43
#